data_AF-A0A974VVW3-F1
#
_entry.id   AF-A0A974VVW3-F1
#
_cell.length_a   1.000
_cell.length_b   1.000
_cell.length_c   1.000
_cell.angle_alpha   90.00
_cell.angle_beta   90.00
_cell.angle_gamma   90.00
#
_symmetry.space_group_name_H-M   'P 1'
#
loop_
_entity.id
_entity.type
_entity.pdbx_description
1 polymer ?
#
loop_
_entity_poly.entity_id
_entity_poly.type
_entity_poly.pdbx_seq_one_letter_code
_entity_poly.pdbx_strand_id
1 'polypeptide(L)'
;MKCGLLAVSLAASGLMLTGCGGDGTGGSSVSAKIEAKIGGTVSDNKGPVHTGRIEVTDKNGAPLTSVDFEGGRYSVTVPAGATYPIVITAHPSPDSPSTDPVKAAVTSAIADRQDISPVTTYVVDNALAIGGLTPENIAKASGGAIGMRQSQGVSAGAGGSAGGPGNSGGGTGKGGHAGHDMTDKSSGSHDTNKAGGEAEQK
;
A
#
# COMPACT_ATOMS: atom_id res chain seq x y z
N MET A 1 20.81 -37.20 28.58
CA MET A 1 20.03 -38.04 29.50
C MET A 1 18.65 -37.41 29.68
N LYS A 2 17.61 -38.25 29.62
CA LYS A 2 16.18 -38.03 29.96
C LYS A 2 15.39 -37.18 28.94
N CYS A 3 14.66 -37.79 28.02
CA CYS A 3 13.38 -38.53 28.14
C CYS A 3 12.20 -37.61 28.49
N GLY A 4 11.27 -37.50 27.53
CA GLY A 4 9.97 -36.87 27.71
C GLY A 4 9.05 -37.25 26.56
N LEU A 5 8.64 -38.52 26.56
CA LEU A 5 7.74 -39.16 25.61
C LEU A 5 6.34 -39.13 26.23
N LEU A 6 5.36 -38.54 25.57
CA LEU A 6 3.94 -38.73 25.89
C LEU A 6 3.14 -38.82 24.59
N ALA A 7 2.88 -40.06 24.21
CA ALA A 7 1.88 -40.44 23.23
C ALA A 7 0.50 -40.38 23.89
N VAL A 8 -0.48 -39.79 23.20
CA VAL A 8 -1.90 -40.07 23.41
C VAL A 8 -2.52 -40.35 22.05
N SER A 9 -2.81 -41.61 21.82
CA SER A 9 -3.62 -42.12 20.72
C SER A 9 -5.08 -42.11 21.14
N LEU A 10 -5.99 -41.63 20.29
CA LEU A 10 -7.38 -42.10 20.32
C LEU A 10 -7.98 -42.10 18.91
N ALA A 11 -8.73 -43.17 18.67
CA ALA A 11 -9.13 -43.73 17.39
C ALA A 11 -10.43 -43.15 16.82
N ALA A 12 -10.70 -43.54 15.57
CA ALA A 12 -11.96 -44.12 15.08
C ALA A 12 -12.57 -43.41 13.85
N SER A 13 -12.35 -44.07 12.73
CA SER A 13 -13.17 -44.26 11.52
C SER A 13 -14.58 -43.65 11.48
N GLY A 14 -14.91 -42.99 10.37
CA GLY A 14 -16.29 -42.65 10.03
C GLY A 14 -16.49 -42.15 8.59
N LEU A 15 -16.92 -43.07 7.72
CA LEU A 15 -17.78 -42.92 6.52
C LEU A 15 -17.37 -41.98 5.36
N MET A 16 -17.04 -42.65 4.25
CA MET A 16 -17.12 -42.14 2.88
C MET A 16 -18.57 -41.74 2.54
N LEU A 17 -18.78 -40.48 2.19
CA LEU A 17 -19.95 -40.02 1.44
C LEU A 17 -19.49 -39.61 0.04
N THR A 18 -19.66 -40.52 -0.91
CA THR A 18 -19.61 -40.24 -2.35
C THR A 18 -20.89 -39.51 -2.74
N GLY A 19 -20.83 -38.17 -2.81
CA GLY A 19 -21.84 -37.35 -3.45
C GLY A 19 -21.50 -37.14 -4.92
N CYS A 20 -22.12 -37.91 -5.82
CA CYS A 20 -22.16 -37.64 -7.25
C CYS A 20 -23.53 -37.02 -7.56
N GLY A 21 -23.55 -35.79 -8.08
CA GLY A 21 -24.79 -35.13 -8.46
C GLY A 21 -24.57 -33.65 -8.73
N GLY A 22 -24.36 -33.31 -10.00
CA GLY A 22 -24.34 -31.93 -10.46
C GLY A 22 -23.51 -31.76 -11.73
N ASP A 23 -24.08 -32.15 -12.87
CA ASP A 23 -23.67 -31.68 -14.20
C ASP A 23 -23.92 -30.18 -14.33
N GLY A 24 -23.12 -29.40 -13.61
CA GLY A 24 -22.93 -27.99 -13.86
C GLY A 24 -21.72 -27.87 -14.77
N THR A 25 -21.94 -27.45 -16.02
CA THR A 25 -20.90 -26.89 -16.89
C THR A 25 -20.43 -25.56 -16.26
N GLY A 26 -19.78 -25.65 -15.10
CA GLY A 26 -18.96 -24.60 -14.54
C GLY A 26 -17.62 -24.77 -15.20
N GLY A 27 -17.29 -23.88 -16.14
CA GLY A 27 -15.94 -23.77 -16.64
C GLY A 27 -15.00 -23.66 -15.45
N SER A 28 -14.37 -24.77 -15.09
CA SER A 28 -13.19 -24.77 -14.25
C SER A 28 -12.21 -23.94 -15.03
N SER A 29 -12.11 -22.66 -14.66
CA SER A 29 -10.96 -21.85 -15.01
C SER A 29 -9.79 -22.68 -14.51
N VAL A 30 -9.13 -23.33 -15.45
CA VAL A 30 -7.90 -24.07 -15.19
C VAL A 30 -6.99 -22.98 -14.67
N SER A 31 -6.88 -22.88 -13.36
CA SER A 31 -5.98 -21.94 -12.70
C SER A 31 -4.61 -22.50 -13.02
N ALA A 32 -4.13 -22.15 -14.21
CA ALA A 32 -2.85 -22.58 -14.70
C ALA A 32 -1.88 -22.08 -13.65
N LYS A 33 -1.25 -23.02 -12.96
CA LYS A 33 -0.22 -22.75 -11.97
C LYS A 33 1.00 -22.27 -12.76
N ILE A 34 0.94 -21.02 -13.20
CA ILE A 34 2.00 -20.35 -13.95
C ILE A 34 2.83 -19.59 -12.93
N GLU A 35 4.14 -19.74 -13.04
CA GLU A 35 5.09 -18.89 -12.30
C GLU A 35 5.00 -17.46 -12.83
N ALA A 36 4.93 -16.49 -11.93
CA ALA A 36 4.93 -15.08 -12.32
C ALA A 36 6.33 -14.51 -12.15
N LYS A 37 6.86 -13.87 -13.19
CA LYS A 37 8.10 -13.08 -13.11
C LYS A 37 7.72 -11.62 -13.03
N ILE A 38 7.98 -11.00 -11.88
CA ILE A 38 7.58 -9.63 -11.59
C ILE A 38 8.83 -8.80 -11.38
N GLY A 39 8.95 -7.72 -12.14
CA GLY A 39 10.03 -6.75 -11.97
C GLY A 39 9.52 -5.34 -11.74
N GLY A 40 10.42 -4.46 -11.32
CA GLY A 40 10.07 -3.06 -11.13
C GLY A 40 11.21 -2.25 -10.52
N THR A 41 10.90 -1.00 -10.23
CA THR A 41 11.78 -0.07 -9.50
C THR A 41 11.33 0.07 -8.05
N VAL A 42 12.27 0.48 -7.20
CA VAL A 42 12.01 0.74 -5.77
C VAL A 42 12.31 2.21 -5.47
N SER A 43 11.34 2.90 -4.87
CA SER A 43 11.49 4.27 -4.35
C SER A 43 10.82 4.43 -2.99
N ASP A 44 11.34 5.36 -2.21
CA ASP A 44 10.81 5.77 -0.91
C ASP A 44 10.49 7.29 -0.91
N ASN A 45 10.22 7.86 0.26
CA ASN A 45 9.92 9.29 0.42
C ASN A 45 11.16 10.20 0.24
N LYS A 46 12.36 9.63 0.16
CA LYS A 46 13.65 10.31 0.00
C LYS A 46 14.19 10.17 -1.43
N GLY A 47 13.68 9.22 -2.23
CA GLY A 47 14.01 9.06 -3.63
C GLY A 47 14.14 7.59 -4.04
N PRO A 48 14.91 7.30 -5.11
CA PRO A 48 15.20 5.92 -5.50
C PRO A 48 15.97 5.17 -4.41
N VAL A 49 15.56 3.94 -4.11
CA VAL A 49 16.29 3.04 -3.20
C VAL A 49 17.16 2.13 -4.05
N HIS A 50 18.48 2.15 -3.86
CA HIS A 50 19.40 1.44 -4.75
C HIS A 50 19.64 -0.03 -4.38
N THR A 51 19.59 -0.37 -3.10
CA THR A 51 19.96 -1.70 -2.61
C THR A 51 19.08 -2.13 -1.46
N GLY A 52 18.80 -3.42 -1.36
CA GLY A 52 18.04 -3.98 -0.24
C GLY A 52 17.56 -5.40 -0.52
N ARG A 53 16.52 -5.81 0.20
CA ARG A 53 15.88 -7.11 0.06
C ARG A 53 14.42 -7.00 -0.29
N ILE A 54 13.97 -7.78 -1.27
CA ILE A 54 12.56 -8.03 -1.55
C ILE A 54 12.09 -9.25 -0.79
N GLU A 55 10.93 -9.13 -0.17
CA GLU A 55 10.17 -10.22 0.43
C GLU A 55 8.78 -10.26 -0.22
N VAL A 56 8.36 -11.45 -0.66
CA VAL A 56 7.05 -11.66 -1.25
C VAL A 56 6.23 -12.54 -0.31
N THR A 57 5.06 -12.07 0.07
CA THR A 57 4.12 -12.80 0.93
C THR A 57 2.75 -12.94 0.26
N ASP A 58 1.99 -13.96 0.65
CA ASP A 58 0.59 -14.07 0.26
C ASP A 58 -0.31 -13.11 1.07
N LYS A 59 -1.60 -13.06 0.75
CA LYS A 59 -2.59 -12.24 1.48
C LYS A 59 -2.68 -12.54 2.99
N ASN A 60 -2.20 -13.69 3.45
CA ASN A 60 -2.20 -14.11 4.86
C ASN A 60 -0.86 -13.80 5.55
N GLY A 61 0.10 -13.22 4.83
CA GLY A 61 1.45 -12.96 5.33
C GLY A 61 2.39 -14.16 5.27
N ALA A 62 2.01 -15.26 4.61
CA ALA A 62 2.89 -16.40 4.45
C ALA A 62 4.01 -16.09 3.43
N PRO A 63 5.29 -16.31 3.78
CA PRO A 63 6.40 -16.02 2.88
C PRO A 63 6.40 -16.98 1.69
N LEU A 64 6.50 -16.42 0.48
CA LEU A 64 6.55 -17.15 -0.78
C LEU A 64 7.98 -17.22 -1.33
N THR A 65 8.70 -16.10 -1.31
CA THR A 65 10.07 -16.00 -1.80
C THR A 65 10.73 -14.71 -1.30
N SER A 66 12.06 -14.65 -1.36
CA SER A 66 12.83 -13.45 -1.05
C SER A 66 14.08 -13.38 -1.93
N VAL A 67 14.42 -12.18 -2.38
CA VAL A 67 15.57 -11.91 -3.25
C VAL A 67 16.21 -10.59 -2.86
N ASP A 68 17.52 -10.49 -2.90
CA ASP A 68 18.21 -9.19 -2.78
C ASP A 68 18.11 -8.42 -4.11
N PHE A 69 18.14 -7.09 -4.04
CA PHE A 69 18.08 -6.21 -5.21
C PHE A 69 19.16 -5.13 -5.15
N GLU A 70 19.62 -4.72 -6.33
CA GLU A 70 20.67 -3.70 -6.52
C GLU A 70 20.33 -2.80 -7.71
N GLY A 71 20.94 -1.62 -7.80
CA GLY A 71 20.69 -0.66 -8.87
C GLY A 71 19.27 -0.09 -8.90
N GLY A 72 18.52 -0.24 -7.79
CA GLY A 72 17.13 0.23 -7.63
C GLY A 72 16.10 -0.46 -8.48
N ARG A 73 16.42 -1.66 -8.97
CA ARG A 73 15.50 -2.53 -9.69
C ARG A 73 15.48 -3.90 -9.06
N TYR A 74 14.32 -4.53 -9.05
CA TYR A 74 14.17 -5.89 -8.58
C TYR A 74 13.55 -6.77 -9.67
N SER A 75 13.76 -8.08 -9.52
CA SER A 75 13.13 -9.12 -10.32
C SER A 75 12.91 -10.33 -9.43
N VAL A 76 11.66 -10.75 -9.25
CA VAL A 76 11.29 -11.87 -8.39
C VAL A 76 10.45 -12.88 -9.16
N THR A 77 10.68 -14.16 -8.91
CA THR A 77 9.86 -15.25 -9.44
C THR A 77 8.93 -15.75 -8.35
N VAL A 78 7.63 -15.58 -8.55
CA VAL A 78 6.58 -16.04 -7.66
C VAL A 78 6.22 -17.48 -8.05
N PRO A 79 6.24 -18.43 -7.10
CA PRO A 79 5.98 -19.82 -7.40
C PRO A 79 4.56 -20.02 -7.94
N ALA A 80 4.45 -20.98 -8.84
CA ALA A 80 3.19 -21.45 -9.39
C ALA A 80 2.22 -21.88 -8.27
N GLY A 81 0.98 -21.38 -8.32
CA GLY A 81 -0.05 -21.67 -7.31
C GLY A 81 -0.06 -20.75 -6.09
N ALA A 82 0.72 -19.65 -6.11
CA ALA A 82 0.56 -18.57 -5.13
C ALA A 82 -0.88 -18.02 -5.13
N THR A 83 -1.37 -17.67 -3.94
CA THR A 83 -2.69 -17.07 -3.76
C THR A 83 -2.58 -15.55 -3.89
N TYR A 84 -3.22 -14.99 -4.92
CA TYR A 84 -3.30 -13.56 -5.13
C TYR A 84 -4.47 -12.93 -4.33
N PRO A 85 -4.37 -11.65 -3.93
CA PRO A 85 -3.21 -10.78 -4.11
C PRO A 85 -2.03 -11.17 -3.22
N ILE A 86 -0.81 -10.89 -3.72
CA ILE A 86 0.45 -11.02 -2.98
C ILE A 86 0.96 -9.62 -2.62
N VAL A 87 1.79 -9.54 -1.57
CA VAL A 87 2.48 -8.31 -1.18
C VAL A 87 3.96 -8.45 -1.48
N ILE A 88 4.51 -7.49 -2.19
CA ILE A 88 5.94 -7.33 -2.41
C ILE A 88 6.41 -6.22 -1.47
N THR A 89 7.28 -6.56 -0.52
CA THR A 89 7.88 -5.62 0.43
C THR A 89 9.35 -5.48 0.11
N ALA A 90 9.81 -4.25 -0.13
CA ALA A 90 11.23 -3.93 -0.20
C ALA A 90 11.69 -3.40 1.16
N HIS A 91 12.75 -4.01 1.68
CA HIS A 91 13.47 -3.62 2.87
C HIS A 91 14.80 -2.99 2.43
N PRO A 92 14.94 -1.65 2.47
CA PRO A 92 16.18 -0.97 2.08
C PRO A 92 17.38 -1.45 2.91
N SER A 93 18.57 -1.45 2.32
CA SER A 93 19.83 -1.72 3.05
C SER A 93 20.04 -0.69 4.17
N PRO A 94 20.70 -1.04 5.30
CA PRO A 94 21.02 -0.10 6.37
C PRO A 94 21.79 1.15 5.92
N ASP A 95 22.51 1.07 4.79
CA ASP A 95 23.26 2.18 4.20
C ASP A 95 22.39 3.14 3.35
N SER A 96 21.08 2.87 3.24
CA SER A 96 20.13 3.69 2.48
C SER A 96 19.71 4.95 3.25
N PRO A 97 19.31 6.03 2.56
CA PRO A 97 18.86 7.27 3.21
C PRO A 97 17.58 7.11 4.05
N SER A 98 16.80 6.06 3.79
CA SER A 98 15.76 5.57 4.70
C SER A 98 15.83 4.05 4.76
N THR A 99 15.48 3.50 5.93
CA THR A 99 15.35 2.06 6.18
C THR A 99 13.89 1.62 6.29
N ASP A 100 12.94 2.53 6.04
CA ASP A 100 11.52 2.24 6.14
C ASP A 100 11.10 1.27 5.00
N PRO A 101 10.42 0.16 5.31
CA PRO A 101 9.94 -0.75 4.29
C PRO A 101 8.89 -0.08 3.38
N VAL A 102 9.00 -0.33 2.08
CA VAL A 102 8.03 0.10 1.08
C VAL A 102 7.38 -1.11 0.41
N LYS A 103 6.09 -1.00 0.08
CA LYS A 103 5.26 -2.15 -0.28
C LYS A 103 4.45 -1.90 -1.54
N ALA A 104 4.10 -2.98 -2.24
CA ALA A 104 3.12 -2.97 -3.31
C ALA A 104 2.29 -4.26 -3.30
N ALA A 105 1.02 -4.17 -3.66
CA ALA A 105 0.17 -5.33 -3.87
C ALA A 105 0.13 -5.68 -5.36
N VAL A 106 0.30 -6.96 -5.67
CA VAL A 106 0.07 -7.50 -7.01
C VAL A 106 -1.18 -8.37 -6.97
N THR A 107 -2.14 -8.10 -7.85
CA THR A 107 -3.48 -8.72 -7.82
C THR A 107 -3.64 -9.91 -8.76
N SER A 108 -2.68 -10.17 -9.65
CA SER A 108 -2.75 -11.29 -10.60
C SER A 108 -1.36 -11.78 -11.05
N ALA A 109 -1.27 -13.07 -11.36
CA ALA A 109 -0.06 -13.71 -11.89
C ALA A 109 0.34 -13.25 -13.30
N ILE A 110 -0.55 -12.55 -14.01
CA ILE A 110 -0.25 -11.99 -15.35
C ILE A 110 0.54 -10.68 -15.28
N ALA A 111 0.66 -10.08 -14.09
CA ALA A 111 1.44 -8.85 -13.93
C ALA A 111 2.92 -9.19 -14.03
N ASP A 112 3.59 -8.59 -15.00
CA ASP A 112 5.04 -8.70 -15.22
C ASP A 112 5.82 -7.52 -14.61
N ARG A 113 5.11 -6.42 -14.31
CA ARG A 113 5.70 -5.20 -13.77
C ARG A 113 4.90 -4.61 -12.61
N GLN A 114 5.59 -4.29 -11.52
CA GLN A 114 5.05 -3.56 -10.37
C GLN A 114 6.12 -2.67 -9.75
N ASP A 115 5.95 -1.35 -9.83
CA ASP A 115 6.84 -0.44 -9.11
C ASP A 115 6.44 -0.36 -7.62
N ILE A 116 7.45 -0.25 -6.76
CA ILE A 116 7.30 -0.13 -5.30
C ILE A 116 7.63 1.33 -4.93
N SER A 117 6.68 2.01 -4.30
CA SER A 117 6.76 3.44 -4.00
C SER A 117 5.99 3.78 -2.72
N PRO A 118 6.15 4.99 -2.14
CA PRO A 118 5.33 5.42 -1.00
C PRO A 118 3.82 5.37 -1.27
N VAL A 119 3.42 5.64 -2.53
CA VAL A 119 2.02 5.61 -2.94
C VAL A 119 1.47 4.19 -2.88
N THR A 120 2.21 3.20 -3.41
CA THR A 120 1.78 1.80 -3.35
C THR A 120 1.79 1.26 -1.93
N THR A 121 2.74 1.71 -1.09
CA THR A 121 2.76 1.40 0.34
C THR A 121 1.49 1.88 1.01
N TYR A 122 1.10 3.13 0.77
CA TYR A 122 -0.15 3.68 1.32
C TYR A 122 -1.38 2.87 0.88
N VAL A 123 -1.45 2.45 -0.38
CA VAL A 123 -2.57 1.61 -0.85
C VAL A 123 -2.62 0.28 -0.11
N VAL A 124 -1.48 -0.39 0.05
CA VAL A 124 -1.38 -1.67 0.79
C VAL A 124 -1.82 -1.48 2.24
N ASP A 125 -1.25 -0.50 2.94
CA ASP A 125 -1.50 -0.28 4.36
C ASP A 125 -2.96 0.12 4.61
N ASN A 126 -3.55 0.98 3.77
CA ASN A 126 -4.96 1.35 3.91
C ASN A 126 -5.90 0.21 3.58
N ALA A 127 -5.63 -0.58 2.53
CA ALA A 127 -6.44 -1.74 2.20
C ALA A 127 -6.44 -2.76 3.35
N LEU A 128 -5.27 -3.04 3.94
CA LEU A 128 -5.15 -3.88 5.13
C LEU A 128 -5.95 -3.31 6.31
N ALA A 129 -5.86 -1.99 6.56
CA ALA A 129 -6.55 -1.33 7.65
C ALA A 129 -8.09 -1.39 7.54
N ILE A 130 -8.65 -1.48 6.33
CA ILE A 130 -10.11 -1.48 6.10
C ILE A 130 -10.70 -2.87 5.82
N GLY A 131 -9.93 -3.95 6.05
CA GLY A 131 -10.44 -5.31 5.96
C GLY A 131 -9.66 -6.25 5.03
N GLY A 132 -8.42 -5.91 4.69
CA GLY A 132 -7.53 -6.78 3.93
C GLY A 132 -7.47 -6.44 2.44
N LEU A 133 -6.60 -7.16 1.72
CA LEU A 133 -6.34 -6.97 0.30
C LEU A 133 -7.44 -7.60 -0.56
N THR A 134 -8.63 -7.01 -0.56
CA THR A 134 -9.71 -7.34 -1.50
C THR A 134 -9.73 -6.32 -2.65
N PRO A 135 -10.29 -6.66 -3.83
CA PRO A 135 -10.43 -5.71 -4.92
C PRO A 135 -11.12 -4.40 -4.51
N GLU A 136 -12.18 -4.50 -3.70
CA GLU A 136 -12.96 -3.37 -3.21
C GLU A 136 -12.13 -2.48 -2.28
N ASN A 137 -11.38 -3.09 -1.36
CA ASN A 137 -10.54 -2.36 -0.40
C ASN A 137 -9.34 -1.71 -1.09
N ILE A 138 -8.70 -2.39 -2.04
CA ILE A 138 -7.62 -1.83 -2.86
C ILE A 138 -8.13 -0.65 -3.68
N ALA A 139 -9.31 -0.75 -4.29
CA ALA A 139 -9.91 0.35 -5.05
C ALA A 139 -10.21 1.56 -4.15
N LYS A 140 -10.79 1.33 -2.96
CA LYS A 140 -11.07 2.38 -1.98
C LYS A 140 -9.79 3.05 -1.47
N ALA A 141 -8.78 2.26 -1.12
CA ALA A 141 -7.47 2.75 -0.69
C ALA A 141 -6.76 3.55 -1.80
N SER A 142 -6.86 3.09 -3.05
CA SER A 142 -6.32 3.79 -4.23
C SER A 142 -6.97 5.15 -4.44
N GLY A 143 -8.29 5.26 -4.23
CA GLY A 143 -9.01 6.54 -4.26
C GLY A 143 -8.44 7.55 -3.25
N GLY A 144 -8.14 7.10 -2.02
CA GLY A 144 -7.48 7.94 -1.01
C GLY A 144 -6.07 8.39 -1.41
N ALA A 145 -5.30 7.51 -2.05
CA ALA A 145 -3.95 7.81 -2.52
C ALA A 145 -3.92 8.87 -3.65
N ILE A 146 -4.98 8.95 -4.47
CA ILE A 146 -5.13 10.00 -5.49
C ILE A 146 -5.32 11.37 -4.83
N GLY A 147 -6.14 11.44 -3.76
CA GLY A 147 -6.34 12.67 -2.99
C GLY A 147 -5.04 13.22 -2.39
N MET A 148 -4.12 12.33 -1.97
CA MET A 148 -2.80 12.73 -1.47
C MET A 148 -1.90 13.32 -2.57
N ARG A 149 -1.98 12.82 -3.80
CA ARG A 149 -1.24 13.42 -4.91
C ARG A 149 -1.76 14.82 -5.23
N GLN A 150 -3.08 15.02 -5.22
CA GLN A 150 -3.67 16.34 -5.44
C GLN A 150 -3.27 17.35 -4.34
N SER A 151 -3.17 16.92 -3.08
CA SER A 151 -2.71 17.80 -1.99
C SER A 151 -1.20 18.08 -2.01
N GLN A 152 -0.39 17.20 -2.59
CA GLN A 152 1.04 17.42 -2.85
C GLN A 152 1.33 18.30 -4.08
N GLY A 153 0.31 18.96 -4.65
CA GLY A 153 0.49 19.97 -5.70
C GLY A 153 0.67 19.42 -7.11
N VAL A 154 0.53 18.11 -7.34
CA VAL A 154 0.36 17.58 -8.70
C VAL A 154 -1.10 17.78 -9.11
N SER A 155 -1.40 19.01 -9.53
CA SER A 155 -2.66 19.33 -10.19
C SER A 155 -2.84 18.40 -11.40
N ALA A 156 -4.04 17.88 -11.62
CA ALA A 156 -4.42 17.01 -12.73
C ALA A 156 -4.33 17.68 -14.12
N GLY A 157 -3.49 18.71 -14.29
CA GLY A 157 -3.40 19.57 -15.46
C GLY A 157 -2.14 19.44 -16.32
N ALA A 158 -1.19 18.55 -16.00
CA ALA A 158 0.09 18.47 -16.72
C ALA A 158 0.24 17.27 -17.70
N GLY A 159 -0.85 16.62 -18.08
CA GLY A 159 -0.82 15.39 -18.91
C GLY A 159 -1.79 15.35 -20.10
N GLY A 160 -2.46 16.45 -20.45
CA GLY A 160 -3.36 16.51 -21.61
C GLY A 160 -2.61 16.76 -22.92
N SER A 161 -1.88 15.78 -23.43
CA SER A 161 -1.46 15.76 -24.84
C SER A 161 -2.57 15.16 -25.71
N ALA A 162 -3.53 16.00 -26.10
CA ALA A 162 -4.40 15.89 -27.28
C ALA A 162 -5.36 17.10 -27.26
N GLY A 163 -5.49 17.99 -28.25
CA GLY A 163 -4.90 18.09 -29.57
C GLY A 163 -5.42 19.36 -30.27
N GLY A 164 -4.78 19.73 -31.38
CA GLY A 164 -5.34 20.66 -32.37
C GLY A 164 -4.46 21.88 -32.68
N PRO A 165 -4.08 22.13 -33.96
CA PRO A 165 -3.62 23.44 -34.38
C PRO A 165 -4.80 24.43 -34.25
N GLY A 166 -4.84 25.18 -33.14
CA GLY A 166 -5.93 26.10 -32.86
C GLY A 166 -6.09 26.58 -31.42
N ASN A 167 -5.35 26.03 -30.44
CA ASN A 167 -5.49 26.52 -29.06
C ASN A 167 -4.67 27.81 -28.86
N SER A 168 -5.34 28.95 -29.04
CA SER A 168 -4.81 30.29 -28.78
C SER A 168 -4.37 30.43 -27.32
N GLY A 169 -3.09 30.73 -27.12
CA GLY A 169 -2.60 31.25 -25.86
C GLY A 169 -3.44 32.48 -25.46
N GLY A 170 -4.00 32.43 -24.26
CA GLY A 170 -4.81 33.50 -23.71
C GLY A 170 -4.98 33.30 -22.22
N GLY A 171 -4.11 33.92 -21.42
CA GLY A 171 -4.14 33.77 -19.97
C GLY A 171 -3.11 34.61 -19.23
N THR A 172 -2.84 35.84 -19.68
CA THR A 172 -2.29 36.88 -18.79
C THR A 172 -3.33 37.22 -17.73
N GLY A 173 -3.16 36.68 -16.54
CA GLY A 173 -3.85 37.13 -15.33
C GLY A 173 -2.90 37.93 -14.44
N LYS A 174 -2.60 39.17 -14.84
CA LYS A 174 -2.16 40.22 -13.91
C LYS A 174 -3.40 40.72 -13.15
N GLY A 175 -3.34 40.77 -11.82
CA GLY A 175 -4.26 41.50 -10.94
C GLY A 175 -3.83 41.21 -9.51
N GLY A 176 -3.27 42.17 -8.75
CA GLY A 176 -4.02 43.17 -7.98
C GLY A 176 -4.63 42.47 -6.76
N HIS A 177 -4.38 42.80 -5.50
CA HIS A 177 -4.60 44.08 -4.80
C HIS A 177 -3.89 44.01 -3.43
N ALA A 178 -3.12 45.03 -3.06
CA ALA A 178 -3.49 46.09 -2.11
C ALA A 178 -3.59 45.62 -0.65
N GLY A 179 -2.62 46.07 0.17
CA GLY A 179 -2.65 45.92 1.61
C GLY A 179 -3.63 46.90 2.27
N HIS A 180 -4.14 46.49 3.44
CA HIS A 180 -4.74 47.33 4.47
C HIS A 180 -4.40 46.62 5.80
N ASP A 181 -3.45 47.17 6.57
CA ASP A 181 -3.67 48.11 7.68
C ASP A 181 -4.42 47.45 8.85
N MET A 182 -3.66 47.13 9.91
CA MET A 182 -4.13 46.56 11.17
C MET A 182 -3.94 47.61 12.27
N THR A 183 -4.71 48.69 12.18
CA THR A 183 -4.77 49.72 13.23
C THR A 183 -6.14 49.70 13.90
N ASP A 184 -6.13 49.34 15.19
CA ASP A 184 -7.11 49.64 16.24
C ASP A 184 -8.59 49.18 16.16
N LYS A 185 -8.97 48.37 17.15
CA LYS A 185 -10.19 48.43 18.00
C LYS A 185 -10.03 47.32 19.05
N SER A 186 -9.70 47.56 20.33
CA SER A 186 -10.32 48.41 21.38
C SER A 186 -11.73 47.97 21.80
N SER A 187 -11.92 47.90 23.12
CA SER A 187 -13.11 47.55 23.95
C SER A 187 -13.43 46.04 24.02
N GLY A 188 -13.28 45.37 25.17
CA GLY A 188 -14.11 45.46 26.38
C GLY A 188 -15.13 44.31 26.31
N SER A 189 -15.32 43.39 27.26
CA SER A 189 -15.50 43.49 28.71
C SER A 189 -15.94 42.10 29.26
N HIS A 190 -15.88 41.94 30.60
CA HIS A 190 -16.61 40.96 31.44
C HIS A 190 -16.13 39.50 31.44
N ASP A 191 -16.15 38.72 32.53
CA ASP A 191 -16.10 38.91 33.99
C ASP A 191 -16.04 37.50 34.63
N THR A 192 -15.47 37.41 35.85
CA THR A 192 -15.61 36.39 36.93
C THR A 192 -15.76 34.86 36.69
N ASN A 193 -14.85 34.07 37.30
CA ASN A 193 -15.03 33.12 38.44
C ASN A 193 -13.78 32.22 38.56
N LYS A 194 -13.00 32.20 39.66
CA LYS A 194 -13.22 31.67 41.04
C LYS A 194 -12.75 30.21 41.22
N ALA A 195 -11.83 30.07 42.20
CA ALA A 195 -11.40 28.86 42.94
C ALA A 195 -10.63 27.79 42.13
N GLY A 196 -9.57 27.15 42.61
CA GLY A 196 -9.00 26.96 43.94
C GLY A 196 -8.32 25.57 43.94
N GLY A 197 -7.21 25.40 44.67
CA GLY A 197 -6.50 24.11 44.82
C GLY A 197 -5.00 24.26 44.50
N GLU A 198 -4.19 24.72 45.45
CA GLU A 198 -3.48 23.91 46.45
C GLU A 198 -2.44 22.97 45.81
N ALA A 199 -1.19 23.44 45.81
CA ALA A 199 0.00 22.66 45.49
C ALA A 199 0.64 22.20 46.80
N GLU A 200 0.67 20.89 47.03
CA GLU A 200 1.47 20.27 48.09
C GLU A 200 2.84 19.89 47.52
N GLN A 201 3.89 20.41 48.15
CA GLN A 201 5.28 20.03 47.96
C GLN A 201 5.64 18.92 48.94
N LYS A 202 6.18 17.81 48.44
CA LYS A 202 7.37 17.14 49.02
C LYS A 202 7.90 16.04 48.11
#